data_AF-G4XPK5-F1
#
_entry.id   AF-G4XPK5-F1
#
_cell.length_a   1.000
_cell.length_b   1.000
_cell.length_c   1.000
_cell.angle_alpha   90.00
_cell.angle_beta   90.00
_cell.angle_gamma   90.00
#
_symmetry.space_group_name_H-M   'P 1'
#
loop_
_entity.id
_entity.type
_entity.pdbx_description
1 polymer ?
#
loop_
_entity_poly.entity_id
_entity_poly.type
_entity_poly.pdbx_seq_one_letter_code
_entity_poly.pdbx_strand_id
1 'polypeptide(L)'
;VDQAELMAGCNIHSVYVSVAGSHIRSQNSHGIVAIKDGEVQVEDVDRVIDAAQAVPISSDQRLLHVLPQEFHIDSQEGIRDPLGMSGVRLEANVHLISGAANAVMNVEKCIRRCGLGVDGVILSQLASSHVCLSEDEKDLGVCIVDIGAGTTDMA
;
A
#
# COMPACT_ATOMS: atom_id res chain seq x y z
N VAL A 1 -15.72 18.06 13.01
CA VAL A 1 -15.81 18.09 11.52
C VAL A 1 -16.13 19.51 11.09
N ASP A 2 -17.15 20.11 11.68
CA ASP A 2 -17.66 21.46 11.40
C ASP A 2 -16.57 22.56 11.37
N GLN A 3 -15.62 22.55 12.30
CA GLN A 3 -14.51 23.52 12.30
C GLN A 3 -13.57 23.34 11.10
N ALA A 4 -13.26 22.11 10.73
CA ALA A 4 -12.41 21.81 9.58
C ALA A 4 -13.10 22.18 8.27
N GLU A 5 -14.41 21.90 8.15
CA GLU A 5 -15.25 22.32 7.02
C GLU A 5 -15.29 23.83 6.87
N LEU A 6 -15.48 24.55 7.98
CA LEU A 6 -15.50 26.01 8.00
C LEU A 6 -14.16 26.61 7.56
N MET A 7 -13.03 26.04 8.03
CA MET A 7 -11.69 26.48 7.62
C MET A 7 -11.39 26.16 6.16
N ALA A 8 -11.84 25.00 5.67
CA ALA A 8 -11.64 24.56 4.29
C ALA A 8 -12.61 25.21 3.30
N GLY A 9 -13.71 25.81 3.79
CA GLY A 9 -14.76 26.39 2.96
C GLY A 9 -15.54 25.34 2.15
N CYS A 10 -15.57 24.09 2.60
CA CYS A 10 -16.24 22.98 1.92
C CYS A 10 -16.84 21.97 2.90
N ASN A 11 -17.84 21.23 2.45
CA ASN A 11 -18.39 20.11 3.19
C ASN A 11 -17.49 18.88 3.01
N ILE A 12 -17.13 18.23 4.11
CA ILE A 12 -16.29 17.03 4.13
C ILE A 12 -17.23 15.83 4.23
N HIS A 13 -17.18 14.95 3.22
CA HIS A 13 -18.05 13.79 3.13
C HIS A 13 -17.31 12.49 3.50
N SER A 14 -16.01 12.46 3.29
CA SER A 14 -15.15 11.30 3.49
C SER A 14 -13.72 11.72 3.82
N VAL A 15 -12.96 10.78 4.37
CA VAL A 15 -11.56 10.98 4.73
C VAL A 15 -10.72 9.76 4.37
N TYR A 16 -9.44 9.99 4.09
CA TYR A 16 -8.41 8.98 4.26
C TYR A 16 -7.97 8.95 5.72
N VAL A 17 -7.75 7.77 6.27
CA VAL A 17 -7.29 7.61 7.66
C VAL A 17 -5.97 6.86 7.69
N SER A 18 -5.03 7.35 8.49
CA SER A 18 -3.78 6.62 8.74
C SER A 18 -3.87 5.73 9.98
N VAL A 19 -3.15 4.61 9.96
CA VAL A 19 -2.99 3.67 11.08
C VAL A 19 -1.51 3.36 11.31
N ALA A 20 -1.13 3.17 12.57
CA ALA A 20 0.22 2.82 13.00
C ALA A 20 0.19 1.99 14.29
N GLY A 21 1.34 1.45 14.68
CA GLY A 21 1.53 0.73 15.94
C GLY A 21 2.02 -0.71 15.77
N SER A 22 2.27 -1.38 16.89
CA SER A 22 2.94 -2.69 16.97
C SER A 22 2.17 -3.88 16.35
N HIS A 23 0.95 -3.64 15.88
CA HIS A 23 0.10 -4.65 15.25
C HIS A 23 0.22 -4.66 13.72
N ILE A 24 1.04 -3.79 13.15
CA ILE A 24 1.38 -3.81 11.73
C ILE A 24 2.36 -4.96 11.47
N ARG A 25 2.12 -5.68 10.37
CA ARG A 25 2.99 -6.75 9.87
C ARG A 25 3.28 -6.50 8.41
N SER A 26 4.48 -6.88 8.00
CA SER A 26 4.83 -6.90 6.58
C SER A 26 5.44 -8.23 6.16
N GLN A 27 5.27 -8.56 4.89
CA GLN A 27 5.86 -9.74 4.28
C GLN A 27 6.04 -9.53 2.79
N ASN A 28 7.09 -10.13 2.24
CA ASN A 28 7.25 -10.20 0.79
C ASN A 28 6.41 -11.35 0.23
N SER A 29 5.92 -11.16 -0.98
CA SER A 29 5.21 -12.16 -1.75
C SER A 29 5.58 -12.05 -3.22
N HIS A 30 5.33 -13.12 -3.96
CA HIS A 30 5.72 -13.27 -5.35
C HIS A 30 4.55 -13.83 -6.16
N GLY A 31 4.27 -13.19 -7.30
CA GLY A 31 3.22 -13.60 -8.24
C GLY A 31 3.79 -13.84 -9.63
N ILE A 32 3.19 -14.77 -10.37
CA ILE A 32 3.61 -15.15 -11.73
C ILE A 32 2.39 -15.28 -12.62
N VAL A 33 2.44 -14.70 -13.82
CA VAL A 33 1.41 -14.84 -14.84
C VAL A 33 2.02 -15.01 -16.24
N ALA A 34 1.28 -15.67 -17.12
CA ALA A 34 1.61 -15.69 -18.54
C ALA A 34 1.12 -14.42 -19.23
N ILE A 35 1.96 -13.87 -20.10
CA ILE A 35 1.68 -12.75 -21.02
C ILE A 35 0.98 -13.32 -22.25
N LYS A 36 -0.20 -12.82 -22.60
CA LYS A 36 -1.03 -13.42 -23.65
C LYS A 36 -0.61 -13.04 -25.06
N ASP A 37 -0.36 -11.76 -25.30
CA ASP A 37 -0.15 -11.20 -26.65
C ASP A 37 1.33 -10.93 -26.96
N GLY A 38 2.23 -11.52 -26.16
CA GLY A 38 3.68 -11.33 -26.29
C GLY A 38 4.19 -9.96 -25.85
N GLU A 39 3.30 -9.08 -25.40
CA GLU A 39 3.58 -7.74 -24.87
C GLU A 39 2.75 -7.53 -23.61
N VAL A 40 3.37 -7.02 -22.56
CA VAL A 40 2.72 -6.77 -21.27
C VAL A 40 1.67 -5.67 -21.41
N GLN A 41 0.43 -6.02 -21.09
CA GLN A 41 -0.70 -5.09 -20.99
C GLN A 41 -1.03 -4.75 -19.53
N VAL A 42 -1.85 -3.72 -19.32
CA VAL A 42 -2.30 -3.30 -17.98
C VAL A 42 -2.96 -4.46 -17.25
N GLU A 43 -3.75 -5.28 -17.94
CA GLU A 43 -4.41 -6.44 -17.35
C GLU A 43 -3.43 -7.53 -16.88
N ASP A 44 -2.25 -7.64 -17.51
CA ASP A 44 -1.22 -8.58 -17.06
C ASP A 44 -0.54 -8.07 -15.78
N VAL A 45 -0.34 -6.75 -15.66
CA VAL A 45 0.17 -6.09 -14.44
C VAL A 45 -0.82 -6.28 -13.29
N ASP A 46 -2.10 -6.01 -13.51
CA ASP A 46 -3.14 -6.22 -12.49
C ASP A 46 -3.19 -7.69 -12.04
N ARG A 47 -3.16 -8.62 -13.00
CA ARG A 47 -3.18 -10.07 -12.71
C ARG A 47 -1.96 -10.54 -11.94
N VAL A 48 -0.76 -10.05 -12.25
CA VAL A 48 0.45 -10.48 -11.54
C VAL A 48 0.46 -9.94 -10.11
N ILE A 49 -0.03 -8.72 -9.90
CA ILE A 49 -0.21 -8.14 -8.57
C ILE A 49 -1.26 -8.93 -7.79
N ASP A 50 -2.39 -9.27 -8.41
CA ASP A 50 -3.44 -10.13 -7.83
C ASP A 50 -2.91 -11.49 -7.42
N ALA A 51 -2.12 -12.13 -8.28
CA ALA A 51 -1.46 -13.39 -7.96
C ALA A 51 -0.49 -13.23 -6.78
N ALA A 52 0.28 -12.14 -6.74
CA ALA A 52 1.25 -11.88 -5.68
C ALA A 52 0.57 -11.58 -4.33
N GLN A 53 -0.60 -10.96 -4.31
CA GLN A 53 -1.35 -10.70 -3.07
C GLN A 53 -2.22 -11.88 -2.61
N ALA A 54 -2.37 -12.94 -3.41
CA ALA A 54 -3.17 -14.13 -3.11
C ALA A 54 -2.50 -15.07 -2.08
N VAL A 55 -1.90 -14.51 -1.03
CA VAL A 55 -1.32 -15.26 0.08
C VAL A 55 -2.29 -15.37 1.26
N PRO A 56 -2.18 -16.43 2.08
CA PRO A 56 -2.98 -16.55 3.29
C PRO A 56 -2.67 -15.41 4.27
N ILE A 57 -3.65 -14.53 4.49
CA ILE A 57 -3.62 -13.54 5.56
C ILE A 57 -4.51 -14.08 6.68
N SER A 58 -3.96 -14.09 7.90
CA SER A 58 -4.71 -14.54 9.08
C SER A 58 -5.99 -13.71 9.26
N SER A 59 -7.08 -14.34 9.71
CA SER A 59 -8.39 -13.68 9.82
C SER A 59 -8.45 -12.52 10.80
N ASP A 60 -7.48 -12.42 11.72
CA ASP A 60 -7.32 -11.29 12.64
C ASP A 60 -6.56 -10.11 12.03
N GLN A 61 -6.04 -10.27 10.81
CA GLN A 61 -5.31 -9.25 10.04
C GLN A 61 -6.12 -8.81 8.82
N ARG A 62 -5.93 -7.55 8.43
CA ARG A 62 -6.47 -6.97 7.20
C ARG A 62 -5.31 -6.46 6.36
N LEU A 63 -5.29 -6.81 5.08
CA LEU A 63 -4.36 -6.22 4.12
C LEU A 63 -4.64 -4.73 3.97
N LEU A 64 -3.58 -3.92 4.10
CA LEU A 64 -3.63 -2.45 4.01
C LEU A 64 -3.03 -1.96 2.70
N HIS A 65 -1.84 -2.46 2.35
CA HIS A 65 -1.10 -2.05 1.14
C HIS A 65 -0.49 -3.25 0.43
N VAL A 66 -0.43 -3.14 -0.90
CA VAL A 66 0.35 -3.99 -1.78
C VAL A 66 1.29 -3.08 -2.53
N LEU A 67 2.59 -3.22 -2.29
CA LEU A 67 3.62 -2.36 -2.85
C LEU A 67 4.49 -3.18 -3.81
N PRO A 68 4.33 -3.04 -5.13
CA PRO A 68 5.26 -3.65 -6.10
C PRO A 68 6.68 -3.12 -5.85
N GLN A 69 7.64 -4.04 -5.72
CA GLN A 69 9.05 -3.69 -5.55
C GLN A 69 9.79 -3.76 -6.90
N GLU A 70 9.56 -4.84 -7.64
CA GLU A 70 10.14 -5.07 -8.95
C GLU A 70 9.31 -6.08 -9.74
N PHE A 71 9.45 -6.01 -11.06
CA PHE A 71 8.89 -6.94 -12.02
C PHE A 71 10.01 -7.66 -12.75
N HIS A 72 9.77 -8.91 -13.12
CA HIS A 72 10.68 -9.69 -13.94
C HIS A 72 9.94 -10.17 -15.20
N ILE A 73 10.60 -10.11 -16.34
CA ILE A 73 10.09 -10.62 -17.62
C ILE A 73 11.07 -11.63 -18.16
N ASP A 74 10.63 -12.88 -18.30
CA ASP A 74 11.45 -14.02 -18.74
C ASP A 74 12.76 -14.18 -17.92
N SER A 75 13.90 -13.72 -18.45
CA SER A 75 15.21 -13.75 -17.76
C SER A 75 15.71 -12.37 -17.34
N GLN A 76 14.90 -11.32 -17.53
CA GLN A 76 15.23 -9.95 -17.19
C GLN A 76 14.61 -9.59 -15.84
N GLU A 77 15.46 -9.27 -14.87
CA GLU A 77 15.07 -8.89 -13.50
C GLU A 77 15.20 -7.37 -13.29
N GLY A 78 14.65 -6.86 -12.18
CA GLY A 78 14.82 -5.46 -11.76
C GLY A 78 14.03 -4.43 -12.58
N ILE A 79 12.94 -4.82 -13.23
CA ILE A 79 12.10 -3.93 -14.04
C ILE A 79 11.18 -3.13 -13.11
N ARG A 80 11.17 -1.79 -13.23
CA ARG A 80 10.26 -0.92 -12.46
C ARG A 80 8.87 -0.81 -13.11
N ASP A 81 8.84 -0.60 -14.43
CA ASP A 81 7.61 -0.48 -15.22
C ASP A 81 7.66 -1.48 -16.38
N PRO A 82 6.90 -2.59 -16.32
CA PRO A 82 6.92 -3.62 -17.34
C PRO A 82 5.98 -3.33 -18.51
N LEU A 83 5.14 -2.28 -18.45
CA LEU A 83 4.10 -2.03 -19.44
C LEU A 83 4.68 -1.79 -20.84
N GLY A 84 4.15 -2.52 -21.84
CA GLY A 84 4.64 -2.45 -23.22
C GLY A 84 5.93 -3.21 -23.49
N MET A 85 6.52 -3.88 -22.50
CA MET A 85 7.66 -4.76 -22.72
C MET A 85 7.22 -6.10 -23.29
N SER A 86 8.04 -6.69 -24.16
CA SER A 86 7.75 -8.00 -24.75
C SER A 86 8.24 -9.15 -23.88
N GLY A 87 7.47 -10.24 -23.83
CA GLY A 87 7.86 -11.46 -23.12
C GLY A 87 6.77 -12.52 -23.09
N VAL A 88 7.05 -13.64 -22.44
CA VAL A 88 6.10 -14.75 -22.26
C VAL A 88 5.61 -14.87 -20.83
N ARG A 89 6.46 -14.54 -19.86
CA ARG A 89 6.17 -14.62 -18.42
C ARG A 89 6.44 -13.30 -17.74
N LEU A 90 5.46 -12.82 -16.96
CA LEU A 90 5.58 -11.67 -16.08
C LEU A 90 5.54 -12.15 -14.62
N GLU A 91 6.49 -11.68 -13.83
CA GLU A 91 6.58 -11.95 -12.39
C GLU A 91 6.62 -10.62 -11.63
N ALA A 92 6.10 -10.62 -10.41
CA ALA A 92 6.13 -9.46 -9.53
C ALA A 92 6.53 -9.85 -8.12
N ASN A 93 7.55 -9.17 -7.59
CA ASN A 93 7.86 -9.16 -6.17
C ASN A 93 7.11 -8.00 -5.51
N VAL A 94 6.28 -8.29 -4.52
CA VAL A 94 5.46 -7.29 -3.83
C VAL A 94 5.73 -7.34 -2.32
N HIS A 95 5.68 -6.19 -1.69
CA HIS A 95 5.68 -6.05 -0.25
C HIS A 95 4.25 -5.83 0.24
N LEU A 96 3.75 -6.77 1.04
CA LEU A 96 2.42 -6.73 1.61
C LEU A 96 2.49 -6.14 3.01
N ILE A 97 1.60 -5.20 3.31
CA ILE A 97 1.45 -4.60 4.62
C ILE A 97 0.06 -4.91 5.14
N SER A 98 -0.02 -5.47 6.33
CA SER A 98 -1.28 -5.80 7.01
C SER A 98 -1.29 -5.25 8.44
N GLY A 99 -2.48 -5.13 9.01
CA GLY A 99 -2.65 -4.74 10.40
C GLY A 99 -3.86 -5.41 11.04
N ALA A 100 -3.90 -5.44 12.37
CA ALA A 100 -5.01 -6.00 13.13
C ALA A 100 -6.37 -5.47 12.65
N ALA A 101 -7.21 -6.37 12.13
CA ALA A 101 -8.50 -6.04 11.52
C ALA A 101 -9.41 -5.28 12.49
N ASN A 102 -9.40 -5.67 13.78
CA ASN A 102 -10.18 -5.03 14.83
C ASN A 102 -9.73 -3.58 15.09
N ALA A 103 -8.42 -3.31 15.06
CA ALA A 103 -7.89 -1.96 15.26
C ALA A 103 -8.38 -1.02 14.14
N VAL A 104 -8.22 -1.46 12.89
CA VAL A 104 -8.68 -0.71 11.70
C VAL A 104 -10.20 -0.50 11.73
N MET A 105 -10.97 -1.56 12.03
CA MET A 105 -12.43 -1.49 12.07
C MET A 105 -12.94 -0.54 13.16
N ASN A 106 -12.28 -0.49 14.32
CA ASN A 106 -12.67 0.41 15.40
C ASN A 106 -12.45 1.87 15.01
N VAL A 107 -11.33 2.19 14.34
CA VAL A 107 -11.05 3.52 13.80
C VAL A 107 -12.11 3.93 12.78
N GLU A 108 -12.41 3.07 11.80
CA GLU A 108 -13.44 3.37 10.80
C GLU A 108 -14.83 3.56 11.43
N LYS A 109 -15.20 2.76 12.43
CA LYS A 109 -16.48 2.91 13.15
C LYS A 109 -16.56 4.27 13.84
N CYS A 110 -15.48 4.74 14.46
CA CYS A 110 -15.44 6.07 15.07
C CYS A 110 -15.67 7.16 14.01
N ILE A 111 -15.04 7.06 12.83
CA ILE A 111 -15.21 8.03 11.74
C ILE A 111 -16.65 8.02 11.21
N ARG A 112 -17.22 6.85 10.94
CA ARG A 112 -18.61 6.71 10.45
C ARG A 112 -19.63 7.27 11.44
N ARG A 113 -19.38 7.16 12.76
CA ARG A 113 -20.23 7.78 13.79
C ARG A 113 -20.23 9.31 13.75
N CYS A 114 -19.20 9.90 13.18
CA CYS A 114 -19.13 11.35 12.92
C CYS A 114 -19.82 11.75 11.61
N GLY A 115 -20.51 10.83 10.91
CA GLY A 115 -21.20 11.11 9.65
C GLY A 115 -20.28 11.12 8.42
N LEU A 116 -19.03 10.64 8.55
CA LEU A 116 -18.04 10.65 7.48
C LEU A 116 -17.83 9.26 6.87
N GLY A 117 -17.59 9.22 5.56
CA GLY A 117 -17.07 8.06 4.86
C GLY A 117 -15.57 7.84 5.14
N VAL A 118 -15.09 6.64 4.83
CA VAL A 118 -13.66 6.31 4.84
C VAL A 118 -13.29 5.82 3.44
N ASP A 119 -12.49 6.60 2.72
CA ASP A 119 -12.10 6.30 1.34
C ASP A 119 -10.94 5.31 1.27
N GLY A 120 -10.09 5.30 2.30
CA GLY A 120 -8.96 4.39 2.38
C GLY A 120 -8.27 4.44 3.73
N VAL A 121 -7.53 3.38 4.02
CA VAL A 121 -6.71 3.25 5.23
C VAL A 121 -5.24 3.18 4.81
N ILE A 122 -4.41 4.09 5.32
CA ILE A 122 -3.02 4.24 4.92
C ILE A 122 -2.10 3.91 6.11
N LEU A 123 -0.95 3.27 5.88
CA LEU A 123 0.05 3.10 6.92
C LEU A 123 0.70 4.47 7.19
N SER A 124 0.74 4.95 8.42
CA SER A 124 1.27 6.29 8.73
C SER A 124 2.69 6.49 8.23
N GLN A 125 3.55 5.49 8.41
CA GLN A 125 4.95 5.51 7.98
C GLN A 125 5.08 5.65 6.46
N LEU A 126 4.18 5.00 5.70
CA LEU A 126 4.13 5.13 4.24
C LEU A 126 3.65 6.52 3.82
N ALA A 127 2.62 7.06 4.48
CA ALA A 127 2.18 8.43 4.22
C ALA A 127 3.28 9.46 4.52
N SER A 128 3.97 9.31 5.65
CA SER A 128 5.09 10.16 6.04
C SER A 128 6.25 10.07 5.03
N SER A 129 6.56 8.88 4.52
CA SER A 129 7.63 8.71 3.52
C SER A 129 7.37 9.43 2.21
N HIS A 130 6.12 9.44 1.75
CA HIS A 130 5.72 10.17 0.55
C HIS A 130 5.88 11.69 0.67
N VAL A 131 5.76 12.24 1.88
CA VAL A 131 5.86 13.69 2.11
C VAL A 131 7.29 14.11 2.43
N CYS A 132 8.04 13.27 3.14
CA CYS A 132 9.36 13.64 3.68
C CYS A 132 10.54 13.25 2.79
N LEU A 133 10.38 12.27 1.90
CA LEU A 133 11.49 11.74 1.09
C LEU A 133 11.35 12.07 -0.39
N SER A 134 12.46 12.46 -0.99
CA SER A 134 12.66 12.45 -2.44
C SER A 134 12.84 11.02 -2.96
N GLU A 135 12.63 10.81 -4.27
CA GLU A 135 12.86 9.51 -4.91
C GLU A 135 14.34 9.09 -4.82
N ASP A 136 15.27 10.04 -4.91
CA ASP A 136 16.72 9.77 -4.77
C ASP A 136 17.06 9.23 -3.37
N GLU A 137 16.45 9.78 -2.31
CA GLU A 137 16.64 9.30 -0.94
C GLU A 137 16.09 7.88 -0.74
N LYS A 138 14.95 7.57 -1.38
CA LYS A 138 14.39 6.21 -1.37
C LYS A 138 15.31 5.22 -2.10
N ASP A 139 15.85 5.62 -3.25
CA ASP A 139 16.73 4.79 -4.07
C ASP A 139 18.10 4.53 -3.40
N LEU A 140 18.63 5.50 -2.65
CA LEU A 140 19.86 5.35 -1.87
C LEU A 140 19.70 4.45 -0.64
N GLY A 141 18.46 4.27 -0.17
CA GLY A 141 18.14 3.61 1.09
C GLY A 141 18.18 4.59 2.26
N VAL A 142 17.04 4.77 2.90
CA VAL A 142 16.83 5.69 4.02
C VAL A 142 15.94 5.03 5.07
N CYS A 143 16.10 5.45 6.31
CA CYS A 143 15.25 5.05 7.42
C CYS A 143 14.44 6.26 7.89
N ILE A 144 13.14 6.12 8.00
CA ILE A 144 12.26 7.13 8.60
C ILE A 144 11.97 6.73 10.04
N VAL A 145 12.11 7.69 10.94
CA VAL A 145 11.67 7.57 12.34
C VAL A 145 10.51 8.54 12.56
N ASP A 146 9.30 8.02 12.71
CA ASP A 146 8.10 8.77 13.04
C ASP A 146 7.92 8.80 14.57
N ILE A 147 8.07 9.97 15.17
CA ILE A 147 8.01 10.17 16.62
C ILE A 147 6.65 10.78 16.98
N GLY A 148 5.71 9.92 17.39
CA GLY A 148 4.39 10.29 17.86
C GLY A 148 4.32 10.50 19.39
N ALA A 149 3.14 10.89 19.86
CA ALA A 149 2.89 11.13 21.29
C ALA A 149 2.89 9.84 22.14
N GLY A 150 2.64 8.68 21.53
CA GLY A 150 2.54 7.38 22.22
C GLY A 150 3.33 6.25 21.58
N THR A 151 3.76 6.39 20.33
CA THR A 151 4.59 5.41 19.62
C THR A 151 5.72 6.12 18.88
N THR A 152 6.87 5.47 18.80
CA THR A 152 7.89 5.78 17.81
C THR A 152 7.92 4.63 16.83
N ASP A 153 7.64 4.94 15.58
CA ASP A 153 7.54 3.98 14.50
C ASP A 153 8.73 4.18 13.55
N MET A 154 9.24 3.09 12.98
CA MET A 154 10.40 3.13 12.10
C MET A 154 10.13 2.29 10.85
N ALA A 155 10.48 2.81 9.68
CA ALA A 155 10.31 2.14 8.38
C ALA A 155 11.49 2.43 7.46
#